data_AF-A0A7L4QED0-F1
#
_entry.id   AF-A0A7L4QED0-F1
#
_cell.length_a   1.000
_cell.length_b   1.000
_cell.length_c   1.000
_cell.angle_alpha   90.00
_cell.angle_beta   90.00
_cell.angle_gamma   90.00
#
_symmetry.space_group_name_H-M   'P 1'
#
loop_
_entity.id
_entity.type
_entity.pdbx_description
1 polymer ?
#
loop_
_entity_poly.entity_id
_entity_poly.type
_entity_poly.pdbx_seq_one_letter_code
_entity_poly.pdbx_strand_id
1 'polypeptide(L)' 'MNRLAVVRVRGRVDVRKDVQDTLKMLNLTKANHCVIIDDRESFAG' A
#
# COMPACT_ATOMS: atom_id res chain seq x y z
N MET A 1 11.98 5.81 -16.14
CA MET A 1 11.56 4.71 -15.23
C MET A 1 10.99 5.37 -13.99
N ASN A 2 9.66 5.53 -13.94
CA ASN A 2 9.00 6.18 -12.81
C ASN A 2 8.85 5.20 -11.65
N ARG A 3 9.03 5.69 -10.43
CA ARG A 3 8.81 4.93 -9.20
C ARG A 3 7.82 5.68 -8.33
N LEU A 4 6.94 4.94 -7.67
CA LEU A 4 5.97 5.47 -6.73
C LEU A 4 6.42 5.15 -5.30
N ALA A 5 6.30 6.13 -4.42
CA ALA A 5 6.46 5.93 -2.98
C ALA A 5 5.08 5.76 -2.35
N VAL A 6 4.76 4.56 -1.90
CA VAL A 6 3.48 4.25 -1.27
C VAL A 6 3.65 4.23 0.24
N VAL A 7 2.92 5.09 0.94
CA VAL A 7 3.03 5.25 2.39
C VAL A 7 1.70 4.92 3.05
N ARG A 8 1.74 4.02 4.04
CA ARG A 8 0.58 3.74 4.88
C ARG A 8 0.46 4.79 5.97
N VAL A 9 -0.46 5.73 5.81
CA VAL A 9 -0.68 6.82 6.79
C VAL A 9 -1.58 6.38 7.96
N ARG A 10 -2.55 5.48 7.72
CA ARG A 10 -3.56 5.07 8.72
C ARG A 10 -3.28 3.69 9.33
N GLY A 11 -3.75 3.51 10.57
CA GLY A 11 -3.68 2.25 11.32
C GLY A 11 -4.54 1.13 10.74
N ARG A 12 -4.72 0.03 11.49
CA ARG A 12 -5.45 -1.19 11.06
C ARG A 12 -6.91 -1.25 11.53
N VAL A 13 -7.36 -0.27 12.31
CA VAL A 13 -8.71 -0.23 12.90
C VAL A 13 -9.74 0.06 11.81
N ASP A 14 -10.83 -0.71 11.80
CA ASP A 14 -11.99 -0.55 10.90
C ASP A 14 -11.64 -0.52 9.40
N VAL A 15 -10.60 -1.25 9.00
CA VAL A 15 -10.21 -1.39 7.59
C VAL A 15 -11.01 -2.56 6.98
N ARG A 16 -11.72 -2.29 5.87
CA ARG A 16 -12.39 -3.33 5.08
C ARG A 16 -11.42 -4.44 4.66
N LYS A 17 -11.92 -5.67 4.56
CA LYS A 17 -11.09 -6.85 4.31
C LYS A 17 -10.28 -6.76 3.00
N ASP A 18 -10.93 -6.31 1.92
CA ASP A 18 -10.31 -6.05 0.61
C ASP A 18 -9.14 -5.07 0.70
N VAL A 19 -9.33 -3.93 1.36
CA VAL A 19 -8.29 -2.93 1.57
C VAL A 19 -7.15 -3.50 2.42
N GLN A 20 -7.47 -4.26 3.47
CA GLN A 20 -6.47 -4.88 4.32
C GLN A 20 -5.60 -5.88 3.53
N ASP A 21 -6.20 -6.65 2.64
CA ASP A 21 -5.49 -7.63 1.84
C ASP A 21 -4.61 -6.95 0.77
N THR A 22 -5.08 -5.87 0.14
CA THR A 22 -4.23 -5.03 -0.75
C THR A 22 -3.04 -4.44 0.00
N LEU A 23 -3.24 -3.90 1.20
CA LEU A 23 -2.14 -3.38 2.01
C LEU A 23 -1.12 -4.47 2.37
N LYS A 24 -1.55 -5.72 2.60
CA LYS A 24 -0.63 -6.85 2.83
C LYS A 24 0.13 -7.22 1.55
N MET A 25 -0.55 -7.25 0.39
CA MET A 25 0.08 -7.54 -0.91
C MET A 25 1.17 -6.51 -1.24
N LEU A 26 0.96 -5.23 -0.90
CA LEU A 26 1.94 -4.15 -1.03
C LEU A 26 2.96 -4.09 0.12
N ASN A 27 2.97 -5.08 1.02
CA ASN A 27 3.86 -5.16 2.18
C ASN A 27 3.74 -3.98 3.20
N LEU A 28 2.58 -3.33 3.27
CA LEU A 28 2.28 -2.20 4.17
C LEU A 28 1.68 -2.67 5.51
N THR A 29 2.53 -3.25 6.36
CA THR A 29 2.10 -3.93 7.60
C THR A 29 1.87 -3.00 8.81
N LYS A 30 2.51 -1.83 8.87
CA LYS A 30 2.44 -0.88 10.00
C LYS A 30 2.17 0.56 9.54
N ALA A 31 1.67 1.39 10.45
CA ALA A 31 1.54 2.82 10.18
C ALA A 31 2.91 3.44 9.90
N ASN A 32 2.94 4.43 9.02
CA ASN A 32 4.13 5.10 8.50
C ASN A 32 5.14 4.16 7.81
N HIS A 33 4.68 2.99 7.32
CA HIS A 33 5.50 2.13 6.48
C HIS A 33 5.50 2.65 5.04
N CYS A 34 6.69 2.76 4.44
CA CYS A 34 6.88 3.20 3.05
C CYS A 34 7.46 2.07 2.22
N VAL A 35 6.89 1.85 1.03
CA VAL A 35 7.37 0.88 0.04
C VAL A 35 7.51 1.59 -1.30
N ILE A 36 8.63 1.35 -1.99
CA ILE A 36 8.88 1.88 -3.33
C ILE A 36 8.49 0.81 -4.35
N ILE A 37 7.64 1.17 -5.31
CA ILE A 37 7.17 0.28 -6.37
C ILE A 37 7.39 0.92 -7.75
N ASP A 38 7.38 0.10 -8.80
CA ASP A 38 7.37 0.58 -10.18
C ASP A 38 5.99 1.11 -10.56
N ASP A 39 5.98 2.12 -11.43
CA ASP A 39 4.77 2.75 -11.96
C ASP A 39 4.13 1.89 -13.07
N ARG A 40 3.49 0.79 -12.68
CA ARG A 40 2.74 -0.12 -13.58
C ARG A 40 1.24 0.11 -13.42
N GLU A 41 0.49 0.01 -14.51
CA GLU A 41 -0.98 0.19 -14.50
C GLU A 41 -1.70 -0.71 -13.49
N SER A 42 -1.20 -1.93 -13.24
CA SER A 42 -1.78 -2.84 -12.24
C SER A 42 -1.75 -2.31 -10.80
N PHE A 43 -0.92 -1.30 -10.51
CA PHE A 43 -0.85 -0.64 -9.20
C PHE A 43 -1.66 0.66 -9.14
N ALA A 44 -2.21 1.13 -10.27
CA ALA A 44 -2.92 2.41 -10.34
C ALA A 44 -4.35 2.38 -9.77
N GLY A 45 -4.91 1.18 -9.53
CA GLY A 45 -6.10 0.95 -8.68
C GLY A 45 -7.41 1.42 -9.27
#